data_AF-A0A8H4BD34-F1
#
_entry.id   AF-A0A8H4BD34-F1
#
_cell.length_a   1.000
_cell.length_b   1.000
_cell.length_c   1.000
_cell.angle_alpha   90.00
_cell.angle_beta   90.00
_cell.angle_gamma   90.00
#
_symmetry.space_group_name_H-M   'P 1'
#
loop_
_entity.id
_entity.type
_entity.pdbx_description
1 polymer ?
#
loop_
_entity_poly.entity_id
_entity_poly.type
_entity_poly.pdbx_seq_one_letter_code
_entity_poly.pdbx_strand_id
1 'polypeptide(L)'
;MTKEKQQELIRQLEEKEKALEAQVNDKENEIRKLYKTIEEDKTDLEDIGHLCEDYRISIDQNEIMLTELQKTLKEKTRLLDEEKRLKEQTEETHEKMKKKWDKISQGDNPAEQQLIDECEELRALLKCSTCRQRFRTHILTRCMHTFCKNCIDARLETRQRRCPTCSEPFGANDVKNFYL
;
A
#
# COMPACT_ATOMS: atom_id res chain seq x y z
N MET A 1 117.35 -25.01 13.86
CA MET A 1 116.60 -24.45 12.71
C MET A 1 117.54 -23.53 11.95
N THR A 2 117.70 -23.69 10.64
CA THR A 2 118.52 -22.79 9.81
C THR A 2 117.80 -21.45 9.59
N LYS A 3 118.55 -20.34 9.54
CA LYS A 3 118.04 -18.96 9.43
C LYS A 3 117.06 -18.77 8.27
N GLU A 4 117.27 -19.49 7.17
CA GLU A 4 116.41 -19.51 5.98
C GLU A 4 115.02 -20.12 6.24
N LYS A 5 114.93 -21.21 7.02
CA LYS A 5 113.62 -21.80 7.40
C LYS A 5 112.80 -20.85 8.28
N GLN A 6 113.48 -20.02 9.06
CA GLN A 6 112.85 -19.04 9.93
C GLN A 6 112.32 -17.84 9.12
N GLN A 7 113.05 -17.39 8.10
CA GLN A 7 112.60 -16.35 7.18
C GLN A 7 111.43 -16.79 6.29
N GLU A 8 111.45 -18.02 5.79
CA GLU A 8 110.32 -18.56 4.99
C GLU A 8 109.05 -18.73 5.83
N LEU A 9 109.17 -19.15 7.09
CA LEU A 9 108.04 -19.22 8.02
C LEU A 9 107.43 -17.84 8.29
N ILE A 10 108.27 -16.81 8.49
CA ILE A 10 107.80 -15.42 8.67
C ILE A 10 107.04 -14.96 7.43
N ARG A 11 107.57 -15.20 6.23
CA ARG A 11 106.90 -14.85 4.96
C ARG A 11 105.52 -15.50 4.83
N GLN A 12 105.42 -16.79 5.16
CA GLN A 12 104.14 -17.52 5.12
C GLN A 12 103.13 -16.98 6.15
N LEU A 13 103.61 -16.57 7.33
CA LEU A 13 102.76 -15.95 8.35
C LEU A 13 102.26 -14.57 7.91
N GLU A 14 103.11 -13.73 7.32
CA GLU A 14 102.72 -12.41 6.78
C GLU A 14 101.71 -12.53 5.61
N GLU A 15 101.89 -13.51 4.71
CA GLU A 15 100.92 -13.78 3.64
C GLU A 15 99.57 -14.24 4.22
N LYS A 16 99.59 -15.08 5.25
CA LYS A 16 98.38 -15.54 5.92
C LYS A 16 97.69 -14.42 6.70
N GLU A 17 98.44 -13.55 7.35
CA GLU A 17 97.93 -12.36 8.05
C GLU A 17 97.21 -11.43 7.08
N LYS A 18 97.84 -11.08 5.96
CA LYS A 18 97.19 -10.27 4.90
C LYS A 18 95.94 -10.92 4.34
N ALA A 19 95.94 -12.24 4.14
CA ALA A 19 94.77 -12.96 3.67
C ALA A 19 93.62 -12.94 4.69
N LEU A 20 93.95 -13.06 5.98
CA LEU A 20 92.96 -12.96 7.06
C LEU A 20 92.43 -11.53 7.21
N GLU A 21 93.29 -10.50 7.13
CA GLU A 21 92.87 -9.09 7.14
C GLU A 21 91.90 -8.78 5.99
N ALA A 22 92.21 -9.27 4.77
CA ALA A 22 91.32 -9.13 3.63
C ALA A 22 89.96 -9.82 3.87
N GLN A 23 89.96 -11.05 4.39
CA GLN A 23 88.72 -11.76 4.73
C GLN A 23 87.91 -11.03 5.82
N VAL A 24 88.57 -10.50 6.85
CA VAL A 24 87.90 -9.74 7.92
C VAL A 24 87.24 -8.50 7.31
N ASN A 25 87.96 -7.73 6.49
CA ASN A 25 87.42 -6.54 5.86
C ASN A 25 86.24 -6.85 4.90
N ASP A 26 86.32 -7.95 4.15
CA ASP A 26 85.22 -8.41 3.30
C ASP A 26 83.99 -8.79 4.13
N LYS A 27 84.18 -9.52 5.23
CA LYS A 27 83.10 -9.90 6.15
C LYS A 27 82.49 -8.69 6.86
N GLU A 28 83.31 -7.72 7.27
CA GLU A 28 82.82 -6.45 7.83
C GLU A 28 81.97 -5.67 6.84
N ASN A 29 82.37 -5.64 5.56
CA ASN A 29 81.59 -5.00 4.50
C ASN A 29 80.27 -5.74 4.21
N GLU A 30 80.28 -7.09 4.21
CA GLU A 30 79.04 -7.89 4.12
C GLU A 30 78.10 -7.61 5.29
N ILE A 31 78.63 -7.58 6.52
CA ILE A 31 77.86 -7.29 7.73
C ILE A 31 77.21 -5.90 7.64
N ARG A 32 77.95 -4.87 7.21
CA ARG A 32 77.38 -3.52 7.01
C ARG A 32 76.24 -3.49 6.00
N LYS A 33 76.37 -4.22 4.89
CA LYS A 33 75.31 -4.33 3.87
C LYS A 33 74.06 -5.01 4.44
N LEU A 34 74.25 -6.14 5.15
CA LEU A 34 73.16 -6.87 5.79
C LEU A 34 72.43 -6.02 6.82
N TYR A 35 73.15 -5.26 7.66
CA TYR A 35 72.53 -4.34 8.61
C TYR A 35 71.69 -3.26 7.92
N LYS A 36 72.14 -2.72 6.79
CA LYS A 36 71.36 -1.74 6.02
C LYS A 36 70.06 -2.35 5.48
N THR A 37 70.14 -3.53 4.87
CA THR A 37 68.97 -4.25 4.35
C THR A 37 67.99 -4.60 5.45
N ILE A 38 68.46 -5.07 6.61
CA ILE A 38 67.58 -5.36 7.77
C ILE A 38 66.82 -4.12 8.23
N GLU A 39 67.45 -2.95 8.20
CA GLU A 39 66.79 -1.71 8.62
C GLU A 39 65.75 -1.22 7.60
N GLU A 40 66.04 -1.40 6.31
CA GLU A 40 65.07 -1.17 5.23
C GLU A 40 63.86 -2.12 5.37
N ASP A 41 64.11 -3.43 5.52
CA ASP A 41 63.06 -4.45 5.67
C ASP A 41 62.18 -4.23 6.91
N LYS A 42 62.75 -3.72 8.02
CA LYS A 42 61.96 -3.36 9.22
C LYS A 42 60.99 -2.21 8.95
N THR A 43 61.46 -1.20 8.23
CA THR A 43 60.64 -0.02 7.89
C THR A 43 59.49 -0.46 6.97
N ASP A 44 59.79 -1.26 5.95
CA ASP A 44 58.79 -1.81 5.04
C ASP A 44 57.77 -2.69 5.78
N LEU A 45 58.20 -3.47 6.78
CA LEU A 45 57.32 -4.32 7.58
C LEU A 45 56.38 -3.51 8.47
N GLU A 46 56.84 -2.39 9.03
CA GLU A 46 55.99 -1.45 9.77
C GLU A 46 54.94 -0.81 8.85
N ASP A 47 55.35 -0.34 7.66
CA ASP A 47 54.45 0.27 6.67
C ASP A 47 53.38 -0.72 6.18
N ILE A 48 53.77 -1.97 5.89
CA ILE A 48 52.82 -3.04 5.52
C ILE A 48 51.88 -3.35 6.69
N GLY A 49 52.38 -3.31 7.93
CA GLY A 49 51.58 -3.50 9.14
C GLY A 49 50.49 -2.44 9.26
N HIS A 50 50.84 -1.17 9.06
CA HIS A 50 49.88 -0.06 9.05
C HIS A 50 48.84 -0.21 7.94
N LEU A 51 49.28 -0.57 6.73
CA LEU A 51 48.36 -0.76 5.60
C LEU A 51 47.38 -1.92 5.85
N CYS A 52 47.83 -3.02 6.46
CA CYS A 52 46.96 -4.13 6.81
C CYS A 52 45.91 -3.74 7.86
N GLU A 53 46.30 -2.92 8.84
CA GLU A 53 45.36 -2.39 9.84
C GLU A 53 44.29 -1.49 9.20
N ASP A 54 44.70 -0.59 8.31
CA ASP A 54 43.78 0.29 7.58
C ASP A 54 42.78 -0.51 6.73
N TYR A 55 43.27 -1.55 6.02
CA TYR A 55 42.38 -2.43 5.27
C TYR A 55 41.43 -3.21 6.17
N ARG A 56 41.88 -3.68 7.34
CA ARG A 56 41.03 -4.37 8.31
C ARG A 56 39.90 -3.46 8.79
N ILE A 57 40.22 -2.23 9.19
CA ILE A 57 39.22 -1.23 9.61
C ILE A 57 38.22 -0.96 8.50
N SER A 58 38.68 -0.83 7.25
CA SER A 58 37.81 -0.61 6.09
C SER A 58 36.87 -1.80 5.85
N ILE A 59 37.35 -3.03 5.99
CA ILE A 59 36.52 -4.25 5.89
C ILE A 59 35.44 -4.24 6.97
N ASP A 60 35.81 -4.02 8.23
CA ASP A 60 34.86 -4.00 9.35
C ASP A 60 33.77 -2.94 9.16
N GLN A 61 34.14 -1.74 8.68
CA GLN A 61 33.19 -0.67 8.37
C GLN A 61 32.24 -1.07 7.22
N ASN A 62 32.76 -1.70 6.18
CA ASN A 62 31.95 -2.16 5.05
C ASN A 62 30.98 -3.29 5.46
N GLU A 63 31.39 -4.19 6.36
CA GLU A 63 30.52 -5.24 6.90
C GLU A 63 29.35 -4.67 7.72
N ILE A 64 29.62 -3.65 8.53
CA ILE A 64 28.58 -2.93 9.27
C ILE A 64 27.60 -2.27 8.28
N MET A 65 28.12 -1.54 7.29
CA MET A 65 27.30 -0.85 6.29
C MET A 65 26.46 -1.83 5.46
N LEU A 66 27.03 -2.98 5.06
CA LEU A 66 26.31 -4.03 4.36
C LEU A 66 25.15 -4.58 5.20
N THR A 67 25.38 -4.78 6.50
CA THR A 67 24.35 -5.28 7.42
C THR A 67 23.20 -4.28 7.55
N GLU A 68 23.50 -2.98 7.67
CA GLU A 68 22.49 -1.92 7.74
C GLU A 68 21.69 -1.78 6.44
N LEU A 69 22.36 -1.86 5.29
CA LEU A 69 21.72 -1.83 3.98
C LEU A 69 20.79 -3.04 3.79
N GLN A 70 21.23 -4.23 4.19
CA GLN A 70 20.40 -5.44 4.14
C GLN A 70 19.15 -5.31 5.03
N LYS A 71 19.30 -4.74 6.24
CA LYS A 71 18.16 -4.47 7.14
C LYS A 71 17.17 -3.49 6.50
N THR A 72 17.68 -2.39 5.95
CA THR A 72 16.89 -1.38 5.27
C THR A 72 16.16 -1.95 4.06
N LEU A 73 16.83 -2.77 3.25
CA LEU A 73 16.24 -3.42 2.08
C LEU A 73 15.07 -4.33 2.49
N LYS A 74 15.26 -5.17 3.53
CA LYS A 74 14.18 -6.04 4.05
C LYS A 74 12.97 -5.22 4.50
N GLU A 75 13.19 -4.10 5.19
CA GLU A 75 12.11 -3.23 5.63
C GLU A 75 11.39 -2.55 4.46
N LYS A 76 12.13 -2.05 3.47
CA LYS A 76 11.55 -1.44 2.27
C LYS A 76 10.75 -2.43 1.44
N THR A 77 11.23 -3.66 1.27
CA THR A 77 10.47 -4.73 0.60
C THR A 77 9.16 -5.01 1.34
N ARG A 78 9.20 -5.14 2.67
CA ARG A 78 7.98 -5.35 3.47
C ARG A 78 6.96 -4.21 3.31
N LEU A 79 7.44 -2.97 3.32
CA LEU A 79 6.57 -1.79 3.13
C LEU A 79 5.97 -1.73 1.73
N LEU A 80 6.74 -2.10 0.71
CA LEU A 80 6.25 -2.16 -0.67
C LEU A 80 5.16 -3.22 -0.83
N ASP A 81 5.31 -4.39 -0.22
CA ASP A 81 4.30 -5.45 -0.28
C ASP A 81 3.01 -5.04 0.45
N GLU A 82 3.12 -4.35 1.59
CA GLU A 82 1.95 -3.82 2.29
C GLU A 82 1.26 -2.70 1.50
N GLU A 83 2.01 -1.81 0.85
CA GLU A 83 1.45 -0.76 -0.02
C GLU A 83 0.65 -1.37 -1.18
N LYS A 84 1.20 -2.38 -1.86
CA LYS A 84 0.48 -3.11 -2.92
C LYS A 84 -0.82 -3.72 -2.40
N ARG A 85 -0.79 -4.37 -1.24
CA ARG A 85 -1.98 -4.98 -0.64
C ARG A 85 -3.06 -3.94 -0.32
N LEU A 86 -2.66 -2.81 0.27
CA LEU A 86 -3.58 -1.71 0.59
C LEU A 86 -4.14 -1.06 -0.67
N LYS A 87 -3.33 -0.93 -1.71
CA LYS A 87 -3.75 -0.42 -3.01
C LYS A 87 -4.81 -1.32 -3.65
N GLU A 88 -4.56 -2.63 -3.71
CA GLU A 88 -5.53 -3.60 -4.23
C GLU A 88 -6.86 -3.55 -3.46
N GLN A 89 -6.81 -3.49 -2.12
CA GLN A 89 -8.00 -3.37 -1.28
C GLN A 89 -8.75 -2.04 -1.54
N THR A 90 -8.03 -0.95 -1.73
CA THR A 90 -8.61 0.36 -2.02
C THR A 90 -9.26 0.39 -3.40
N GLU A 91 -8.62 -0.22 -4.41
CA GLU A 91 -9.16 -0.33 -5.76
C GLU A 91 -10.43 -1.18 -5.78
N GLU A 92 -10.46 -2.31 -5.07
CA GLU A 92 -11.64 -3.18 -4.98
C GLU A 92 -12.81 -2.47 -4.28
N THR A 93 -12.54 -1.79 -3.16
CA THR A 93 -13.58 -1.03 -2.43
C THR A 93 -14.09 0.15 -3.25
N HIS A 94 -13.20 0.85 -3.94
CA HIS A 94 -13.55 1.93 -4.87
C HIS A 94 -14.42 1.41 -6.02
N GLU A 95 -14.08 0.28 -6.64
CA GLU A 95 -14.89 -0.29 -7.72
C GLU A 95 -16.29 -0.72 -7.23
N LYS A 96 -16.38 -1.33 -6.04
CA LYS A 96 -17.67 -1.68 -5.41
C LYS A 96 -18.51 -0.43 -5.12
N MET A 97 -17.90 0.61 -4.54
CA MET A 97 -18.59 1.87 -4.27
C MET A 97 -19.04 2.55 -5.56
N LYS A 98 -18.18 2.61 -6.57
CA LYS A 98 -18.50 3.16 -7.89
C LYS A 98 -19.69 2.43 -8.53
N LYS A 99 -19.69 1.09 -8.54
CA LYS A 99 -20.83 0.30 -9.03
C LYS A 99 -22.14 0.59 -8.27
N LYS A 100 -22.07 0.78 -6.94
CA LYS A 100 -23.25 1.16 -6.14
C LYS A 100 -23.72 2.58 -6.50
N TRP A 101 -22.78 3.51 -6.62
CA TRP A 101 -23.06 4.89 -6.98
C TRP A 101 -23.68 5.01 -8.37
N ASP A 102 -23.14 4.30 -9.36
CA ASP A 102 -23.65 4.30 -10.73
C ASP A 102 -25.11 3.81 -10.77
N LYS A 103 -25.45 2.75 -10.02
CA LYS A 103 -26.85 2.26 -9.89
C LYS A 103 -27.77 3.31 -9.26
N ILE A 104 -27.35 3.93 -8.16
CA ILE A 104 -28.13 4.97 -7.49
C ILE A 104 -28.29 6.19 -8.41
N SER A 105 -27.22 6.62 -9.08
CA SER A 105 -27.21 7.77 -9.98
C SER A 105 -28.04 7.57 -11.24
N GLN A 106 -28.28 6.32 -11.65
CA GLN A 106 -29.14 5.98 -12.79
C GLN A 106 -30.63 5.85 -12.43
N GLY A 107 -31.00 6.12 -11.17
CA GLY A 107 -32.39 5.99 -10.70
C GLY A 107 -32.79 4.57 -10.32
N ASP A 108 -31.87 3.60 -10.41
CA ASP A 108 -32.01 2.24 -9.88
C ASP A 108 -31.75 2.25 -8.37
N ASN A 109 -32.52 3.05 -7.63
CA ASN A 109 -32.54 3.03 -6.18
C ASN A 109 -33.77 2.22 -5.73
N PRO A 110 -33.61 0.94 -5.32
CA PRO A 110 -34.73 0.09 -4.96
C PRO A 110 -35.58 0.67 -3.83
N ALA A 111 -34.96 1.42 -2.90
CA ALA A 111 -35.69 2.10 -1.84
C ALA A 111 -36.56 3.25 -2.38
N GLU A 112 -36.09 3.97 -3.39
CA GLU A 112 -36.87 5.03 -4.04
C GLU A 112 -38.01 4.44 -4.87
N GLN A 113 -37.78 3.36 -5.62
CA GLN A 113 -38.84 2.67 -6.35
C GLN A 113 -39.91 2.12 -5.40
N GLN A 114 -39.51 1.50 -4.29
CA GLN A 114 -40.44 1.01 -3.28
C GLN A 114 -41.30 2.15 -2.68
N LEU A 115 -40.71 3.32 -2.44
CA LEU A 115 -41.44 4.50 -1.96
C LEU A 115 -42.41 5.05 -3.02
N ILE A 116 -42.05 5.01 -4.31
CA ILE A 116 -42.92 5.40 -5.42
C ILE A 116 -44.13 4.47 -5.48
N ASP A 117 -43.90 3.15 -5.45
CA ASP A 117 -44.94 2.13 -5.51
C ASP A 117 -45.91 2.28 -4.33
N GLU A 118 -45.39 2.44 -3.11
CA GLU A 118 -46.21 2.67 -1.90
C GLU A 118 -47.03 3.97 -2.02
N CYS A 119 -46.44 5.05 -2.54
CA CYS A 119 -47.17 6.29 -2.81
C CYS A 119 -48.29 6.10 -3.83
N GLU A 120 -48.09 5.29 -4.87
CA GLU A 120 -49.10 4.99 -5.87
C GLU A 120 -50.25 4.16 -5.31
N GLU A 121 -49.95 3.14 -4.49
CA GLU A 121 -50.94 2.33 -3.78
C GLU A 121 -51.81 3.19 -2.86
N LEU A 122 -51.18 4.02 -2.03
CA LEU A 122 -51.89 4.95 -1.13
C LEU A 122 -52.74 5.95 -1.93
N ARG A 123 -52.23 6.50 -3.03
CA ARG A 123 -53.01 7.39 -3.92
C ARG A 123 -54.18 6.66 -4.56
N ALA A 124 -54.05 5.38 -4.91
CA ALA A 124 -55.12 4.59 -5.50
C ALA A 124 -56.29 4.40 -4.52
N LEU A 125 -56.03 4.27 -3.21
CA LEU A 125 -57.05 4.20 -2.17
C LEU A 125 -57.91 5.46 -2.11
N LEU A 126 -57.39 6.62 -2.52
CA LEU A 126 -58.12 7.89 -2.54
C LEU A 126 -58.93 8.11 -3.84
N LYS A 127 -58.69 7.30 -4.89
CA LYS A 127 -59.38 7.43 -6.18
C LYS A 127 -60.78 6.81 -6.13
N CYS A 128 -61.72 7.43 -6.82
CA CYS A 128 -63.10 7.00 -6.99
C CYS A 128 -63.17 5.55 -7.49
N SER A 129 -63.89 4.69 -6.78
CA SER A 129 -64.01 3.27 -7.11
C SER A 129 -64.69 3.03 -8.48
N THR A 130 -65.49 3.98 -8.96
CA THR A 130 -66.18 3.88 -10.25
C THR A 130 -65.28 4.21 -11.44
N CYS A 131 -64.57 5.34 -11.42
CA CYS A 131 -63.73 5.74 -12.57
C CYS A 131 -62.24 5.43 -12.41
N ARG A 132 -61.78 5.16 -11.18
CA ARG A 132 -60.36 4.94 -10.81
C ARG A 132 -59.38 6.03 -11.29
N GLN A 133 -59.90 7.20 -11.66
CA GLN A 133 -59.12 8.31 -12.21
C GLN A 133 -59.12 9.51 -11.27
N ARG A 134 -60.30 9.95 -10.82
CA ARG A 134 -60.48 11.15 -9.98
C ARG A 134 -60.52 10.79 -8.49
N PHE A 135 -60.08 11.70 -7.63
CA PHE A 135 -60.21 11.54 -6.18
C PHE A 135 -61.67 11.51 -5.72
N ARG A 136 -61.92 10.79 -4.62
CA ARG A 136 -63.21 10.79 -3.95
C ARG A 136 -63.40 12.13 -3.25
N THR A 137 -64.51 12.78 -3.52
CA THR A 137 -64.83 14.11 -2.97
C THR A 137 -66.27 14.21 -2.49
N HIS A 138 -67.11 13.22 -2.81
CA HIS A 138 -68.53 13.20 -2.46
C HIS A 138 -68.87 11.87 -1.78
N ILE A 139 -69.66 11.94 -0.71
CA ILE A 139 -70.16 10.80 0.06
C ILE A 139 -71.66 10.66 -0.13
N LEU A 140 -72.14 9.42 -0.24
CA LEU A 140 -73.56 9.10 -0.16
C LEU A 140 -73.93 8.85 1.30
N THR A 141 -74.69 9.73 1.92
CA THR A 141 -74.98 9.68 3.36
C THR A 141 -75.82 8.47 3.79
N ARG A 142 -76.48 7.79 2.86
CA ARG A 142 -77.29 6.58 3.12
C ARG A 142 -76.46 5.33 3.37
N CYS A 143 -75.33 5.19 2.69
CA CYS A 143 -74.50 3.98 2.74
C CYS A 143 -73.01 4.28 2.96
N MET A 144 -72.65 5.54 3.15
CA MET A 144 -71.28 6.04 3.41
C MET A 144 -70.23 5.72 2.33
N HIS A 145 -70.65 5.22 1.16
CA HIS A 145 -69.74 5.01 0.05
C HIS A 145 -69.36 6.35 -0.61
N THR A 146 -68.08 6.48 -0.96
CA THR A 146 -67.48 7.72 -1.47
C THR A 146 -67.05 7.59 -2.93
N PHE A 147 -67.28 8.65 -3.70
CA PHE A 147 -67.05 8.70 -5.14
C PHE A 147 -66.58 10.11 -5.55
N CYS A 148 -66.17 10.28 -6.80
CA CYS A 148 -65.90 11.60 -7.35
C CYS A 148 -67.20 12.26 -7.81
N LYS A 149 -67.21 13.61 -7.80
CA LYS A 149 -68.33 14.44 -8.26
C LYS A 149 -68.92 13.95 -9.59
N ASN A 150 -68.08 13.82 -10.61
CA ASN A 150 -68.52 13.48 -11.97
C ASN A 150 -69.24 12.13 -12.05
N CYS A 151 -68.84 11.14 -11.24
CA CYS A 151 -69.49 9.82 -11.25
C CYS A 151 -70.85 9.85 -10.56
N ILE A 152 -71.02 10.69 -9.53
CA ILE A 152 -72.32 10.87 -8.88
C ILE A 152 -73.25 11.69 -9.77
N ASP A 153 -72.77 12.81 -10.32
CA ASP A 153 -73.57 13.70 -11.16
C ASP A 153 -74.09 12.96 -12.40
N ALA A 154 -73.23 12.19 -13.10
CA ALA A 154 -73.64 11.38 -14.24
C ALA A 154 -74.76 10.37 -13.90
N ARG A 155 -74.77 9.80 -12.70
CA ARG A 155 -75.84 8.88 -12.24
C ARG A 155 -77.13 9.59 -11.90
N LEU A 156 -77.05 10.78 -11.33
CA LEU A 156 -78.22 11.61 -11.05
C LEU A 156 -78.91 12.07 -12.35
N GLU A 157 -78.11 12.48 -13.34
CA GLU A 157 -78.57 12.92 -14.67
C GLU A 157 -79.21 11.77 -15.45
N THR A 158 -78.57 10.59 -15.49
CA THR A 158 -79.07 9.40 -16.18
C THR A 158 -80.16 8.64 -15.41
N ARG A 159 -80.64 9.18 -14.28
CA ARG A 159 -81.65 8.58 -13.38
C ARG A 159 -81.26 7.21 -12.82
N GLN A 160 -79.97 6.84 -12.84
CA GLN A 160 -79.43 5.62 -12.24
C GLN A 160 -79.13 5.81 -10.75
N ARG A 161 -80.16 6.13 -9.98
CA ARG A 161 -80.12 6.55 -8.56
C ARG A 161 -79.88 5.41 -7.56
N ARG A 162 -78.89 4.57 -7.83
CA ARG A 162 -78.41 3.48 -6.95
C ARG A 162 -76.91 3.55 -6.79
N CYS A 163 -76.44 3.32 -5.56
CA CYS A 163 -75.02 3.34 -5.21
C CYS A 163 -74.22 2.36 -6.11
N PRO A 164 -73.12 2.79 -6.75
CA PRO A 164 -72.27 1.90 -7.54
C PRO A 164 -71.70 0.69 -6.78
N THR A 165 -71.55 0.81 -5.45
CA THR A 165 -70.89 -0.22 -4.62
C THR A 165 -71.87 -1.19 -3.99
N CYS A 166 -72.99 -0.72 -3.44
CA CYS A 166 -73.94 -1.54 -2.68
C CYS A 166 -75.38 -1.51 -3.22
N SER A 167 -75.65 -0.78 -4.31
CA SER A 167 -76.98 -0.64 -4.92
C SER A 167 -78.07 0.02 -4.06
N GLU A 168 -77.71 0.54 -2.89
CA GLU A 168 -78.59 1.36 -2.03
C GLU A 168 -79.15 2.56 -2.81
N PRO A 169 -80.47 2.82 -2.79
CA PRO A 169 -81.06 3.98 -3.46
C PRO A 169 -80.61 5.29 -2.80
N PHE A 170 -80.37 6.33 -3.61
CA PHE A 170 -80.00 7.66 -3.10
C PHE A 170 -80.59 8.78 -3.97
N GLY A 171 -80.87 9.93 -3.36
CA GLY A 171 -81.28 11.16 -4.05
C GLY A 171 -80.22 12.27 -4.00
N ALA A 172 -80.48 13.38 -4.68
CA ALA A 172 -79.56 14.53 -4.69
C ALA A 172 -79.27 15.08 -3.28
N ASN A 173 -80.25 15.04 -2.37
CA ASN A 173 -80.09 15.49 -0.99
C ASN A 173 -79.17 14.58 -0.15
N ASP A 174 -78.99 13.33 -0.57
CA ASP A 174 -78.14 12.35 0.11
C ASP A 174 -76.66 12.42 -0.35
N VAL A 175 -76.34 13.35 -1.25
CA VAL A 175 -74.97 13.59 -1.73
C VAL A 175 -74.38 14.76 -0.94
N LYS A 176 -73.24 14.53 -0.29
CA LYS A 176 -72.50 15.58 0.43
C LYS A 176 -71.05 15.63 -0.02
N ASN A 177 -70.49 16.83 -0.06
CA ASN A 177 -69.06 17.01 -0.29
C ASN A 177 -68.31 16.71 1.00
N PHE A 178 -67.14 16.11 0.87
CA PHE A 178 -66.20 15.95 1.97
C PHE A 178 -64.79 16.29 1.49
N TYR A 179 -63.95 16.67 2.45
CA TYR A 179 -62.55 17.03 2.23
C TYR A 179 -61.71 16.08 3.09
N LEU A 180 -60.63 15.56 2.50
CA LEU A 180 -59.67 14.66 3.16
C LEU A 180 -58.50 15.44 3.72
#